data_AF-A0A2V1D4J6-F1
#
_entry.id   AF-A0A2V1D4J6-F1
#
_cell.length_a   1.000
_cell.length_b   1.000
_cell.length_c   1.000
_cell.angle_alpha   90.00
_cell.angle_beta   90.00
_cell.angle_gamma   90.00
#
_symmetry.space_group_name_H-M   'P 1'
#
loop_
_entity.id
_entity.type
_entity.pdbx_description
1 polymer ?
#
loop_
_entity_poly.entity_id
_entity_poly.type
_entity_poly.pdbx_seq_one_letter_code
_entity_poly.pdbx_strand_id
1 'polypeptide(L)'
;MTLNSTSIPAASPPTGKVPNFEHPEDVLNTINLVSQILAVATVTLFVFVRLFIKTVIVPPFLIEDCVLVVAWSLYADTVVYGPNAYFTKLSLLLVVARVFNPLRTTKLVTYALIVGMLGYYLPVMIIKIFICRPIHAFWDVRGVVKATCFNQRAIFVADTIISTVTDLAVLILPIPAVISLQMPFKQKVKVWSMLGIGGIATGASFVRM
;
A
#
# COMPACT_ATOMS: atom_id res chain seq x y z
N MET A 1 -22.39 37.62 -10.21
CA MET A 1 -21.19 36.76 -10.17
C MET A 1 -21.37 35.68 -11.21
N THR A 2 -20.52 35.69 -12.22
CA THR A 2 -20.53 34.82 -13.40
C THR A 2 -20.13 33.40 -13.02
N LEU A 3 -21.08 32.45 -13.04
CA LEU A 3 -20.78 31.02 -12.96
C LEU A 3 -20.16 30.60 -14.29
N ASN A 4 -18.87 30.25 -14.26
CA ASN A 4 -18.12 29.75 -15.40
C ASN A 4 -18.70 28.38 -15.82
N SER A 5 -19.03 28.21 -17.10
CA SER A 5 -19.89 27.16 -17.66
C SER A 5 -19.28 25.74 -17.70
N THR A 6 -18.29 25.43 -16.86
CA THR A 6 -17.50 24.17 -16.94
C THR A 6 -17.71 23.19 -15.79
N SER A 7 -18.61 23.44 -14.84
CA SER A 7 -18.88 22.51 -13.71
C SER A 7 -20.33 22.01 -13.72
N ILE A 8 -20.63 21.07 -14.62
CA ILE A 8 -21.90 20.34 -14.60
C ILE A 8 -21.83 19.31 -13.46
N PRO A 9 -22.62 19.44 -12.38
CA PRO A 9 -22.60 18.47 -11.30
C PRO A 9 -23.19 17.14 -11.77
N ALA A 10 -22.55 16.02 -11.42
CA ALA A 10 -23.02 14.69 -11.80
C ALA A 10 -24.33 14.28 -11.10
N ALA A 11 -24.75 14.99 -10.06
CA ALA A 11 -26.00 14.80 -9.33
C ALA A 11 -26.50 16.12 -8.71
N SER A 12 -27.80 16.21 -8.45
CA SER A 12 -28.38 17.35 -7.72
C SER A 12 -27.91 17.37 -6.26
N PRO A 13 -27.57 18.55 -5.70
CA PRO A 13 -27.10 18.63 -4.33
C PRO A 13 -28.22 18.29 -3.33
N PRO A 14 -27.88 17.67 -2.18
CA PRO A 14 -28.83 17.43 -1.11
C PRO A 14 -29.35 18.75 -0.51
N THR A 15 -30.59 18.73 -0.02
CA THR A 15 -31.32 19.90 0.45
C THR A 15 -30.55 20.65 1.54
N GLY A 16 -30.23 21.93 1.29
CA GLY A 16 -29.58 22.82 2.26
C GLY A 16 -28.05 22.93 2.18
N LYS A 17 -27.37 22.21 1.29
CA LYS A 17 -25.92 22.34 1.06
C LYS A 17 -25.67 23.01 -0.30
N VAL A 18 -24.99 24.16 -0.30
CA VAL A 18 -24.49 24.77 -1.54
C VAL A 18 -23.26 24.01 -2.02
N PRO A 19 -23.17 23.63 -3.32
CA PRO A 19 -21.98 23.00 -3.87
C PRO A 19 -20.77 23.92 -3.74
N ASN A 20 -19.87 23.61 -2.80
CA ASN A 20 -18.61 24.33 -2.65
C ASN A 20 -17.53 23.62 -3.48
N PHE A 21 -17.26 24.15 -4.68
CA PHE A 21 -16.27 23.60 -5.60
C PHE A 21 -14.85 24.08 -5.31
N GLU A 22 -14.67 25.15 -4.51
CA GLU A 22 -13.33 25.61 -4.11
C GLU A 22 -12.77 24.80 -2.93
N HIS A 23 -13.64 24.31 -2.03
CA HIS A 23 -13.25 23.49 -0.87
C HIS A 23 -14.30 22.37 -0.63
N PRO A 24 -14.25 21.25 -1.38
CA PRO A 24 -15.20 20.16 -1.20
C PRO A 24 -15.03 19.52 0.18
N GLU A 25 -16.09 19.47 0.99
CA GLU A 25 -16.08 18.69 2.23
C GLU A 25 -16.03 17.20 1.89
N ASP A 26 -14.86 16.58 2.08
CA ASP A 26 -14.56 15.15 1.96
C ASP A 26 -15.31 14.27 2.99
N VAL A 27 -16.45 14.72 3.53
CA VAL A 27 -17.22 13.97 4.54
C VAL A 27 -17.52 12.55 4.09
N LEU A 28 -17.85 12.33 2.81
CA LEU A 28 -18.09 10.98 2.29
C LEU A 28 -16.81 10.13 2.27
N ASN A 29 -15.66 10.74 1.98
CA ASN A 29 -14.37 10.06 1.94
C ASN A 29 -13.88 9.72 3.36
N THR A 30 -13.99 10.67 4.29
CA THR A 30 -13.67 10.49 5.71
C THR A 30 -14.58 9.45 6.35
N ILE A 31 -15.90 9.51 6.12
CA ILE A 31 -16.86 8.53 6.62
C ILE A 31 -16.54 7.14 6.07
N ASN A 32 -16.22 7.03 4.78
CA ASN A 32 -15.90 5.76 4.14
C ASN A 32 -14.58 5.17 4.68
N LEU A 33 -13.55 6.01 4.88
CA LEU A 33 -12.27 5.62 5.48
C LEU A 33 -12.41 5.17 6.94
N VAL A 34 -13.15 5.91 7.75
CA VAL A 34 -13.43 5.55 9.15
C VAL A 34 -14.27 4.28 9.23
N SER A 35 -15.29 4.16 8.36
CA SER A 35 -16.12 2.96 8.28
C SER A 35 -15.30 1.72 7.89
N GLN A 36 -14.27 1.87 7.04
CA GLN A 36 -13.38 0.80 6.65
C GLN A 36 -12.44 0.36 7.76
N ILE A 37 -11.82 1.30 8.48
CA ILE A 37 -10.96 0.97 9.62
C ILE A 37 -11.76 0.19 10.67
N LEU A 38 -12.97 0.68 10.97
CA LEU A 38 -13.86 0.03 11.92
C LEU A 38 -14.34 -1.34 11.41
N ALA A 39 -14.67 -1.46 10.13
CA ALA A 39 -15.08 -2.73 9.52
C ALA A 39 -13.94 -3.76 9.54
N VAL A 40 -12.71 -3.38 9.20
CA VAL A 40 -11.55 -4.28 9.24
C VAL A 40 -11.32 -4.78 10.66
N ALA A 41 -11.30 -3.89 11.66
CA ALA A 41 -11.12 -4.28 13.06
C ALA A 41 -12.25 -5.22 13.55
N THR A 42 -13.50 -4.88 13.23
CA THR A 42 -14.68 -5.67 13.61
C THR A 42 -14.68 -7.05 12.95
N VAL A 43 -14.33 -7.13 11.66
CA VAL A 43 -14.29 -8.40 10.92
C VAL A 43 -13.12 -9.26 11.36
N THR A 44 -11.96 -8.68 11.65
CA THR A 44 -10.79 -9.42 12.18
C THR A 44 -11.12 -10.11 13.50
N LEU A 45 -11.78 -9.38 14.40
CA LEU A 45 -12.28 -9.92 15.67
C LEU A 45 -13.30 -11.04 15.43
N PHE A 46 -14.25 -10.84 14.51
CA PHE A 46 -15.31 -11.80 14.23
C PHE A 46 -14.80 -13.08 13.57
N VAL A 47 -13.82 -13.00 12.68
CA VAL A 47 -13.13 -14.16 12.08
C VAL A 47 -12.38 -14.94 13.14
N PHE A 48 -11.66 -14.26 14.03
CA PHE A 48 -10.97 -14.90 15.15
C PHE A 48 -11.94 -15.67 16.05
N VAL A 49 -13.07 -15.04 16.40
CA VAL A 49 -14.14 -15.67 17.20
C VAL A 49 -14.76 -16.85 16.46
N ARG A 50 -15.05 -16.75 15.15
CA ARG A 50 -15.60 -17.86 14.36
C ARG A 50 -14.63 -19.03 14.22
N LEU A 51 -13.35 -18.76 14.02
CA LEU A 51 -12.30 -19.78 13.98
C LEU A 51 -12.17 -20.47 15.33
N PHE A 52 -12.18 -19.70 16.42
CA PHE A 52 -12.16 -20.25 17.78
C PHE A 52 -13.37 -21.15 18.05
N ILE A 53 -14.58 -20.71 17.69
CA ILE A 53 -15.80 -21.50 17.91
C ILE A 53 -15.84 -22.75 17.03
N LYS A 54 -15.50 -22.68 15.74
CA LYS A 54 -15.57 -23.86 14.85
C LYS A 54 -14.42 -24.85 15.04
N THR A 55 -13.26 -24.40 15.51
CA THR A 55 -12.13 -25.30 15.79
C THR A 55 -12.21 -25.93 17.18
N VAL A 56 -12.73 -25.20 18.18
CA VAL A 56 -12.74 -25.65 19.57
C VAL A 56 -14.11 -26.18 20.03
N ILE A 57 -15.22 -25.63 19.52
CA ILE A 57 -16.56 -25.87 20.09
C ILE A 57 -17.43 -26.74 19.16
N VAL A 58 -17.38 -26.58 17.82
CA VAL A 58 -18.30 -27.29 16.89
C VAL A 58 -17.65 -27.70 15.55
N PRO A 59 -16.98 -28.87 15.46
CA PRO A 59 -16.67 -29.51 14.17
C PRO A 59 -17.95 -30.12 13.55
N PRO A 60 -18.17 -30.12 12.21
CA PRO A 60 -17.18 -30.08 11.14
C PRO A 60 -17.08 -28.74 10.37
N PHE A 61 -15.91 -28.54 9.75
CA PHE A 61 -15.64 -27.41 8.85
C PHE A 61 -16.21 -27.70 7.45
N LEU A 62 -17.07 -26.83 6.91
CA LEU A 62 -17.59 -26.96 5.54
C LEU A 62 -16.66 -26.23 4.55
N ILE A 63 -16.60 -26.70 3.30
CA ILE A 63 -15.74 -26.12 2.24
C ILE A 63 -16.08 -24.64 1.99
N GLU A 64 -17.35 -24.25 2.10
CA GLU A 64 -17.80 -22.86 1.92
C GLU A 64 -17.16 -21.91 2.96
N ASP A 65 -16.97 -22.35 4.20
CA ASP A 65 -16.30 -21.57 5.24
C ASP A 65 -14.80 -21.41 4.94
N CYS A 66 -14.16 -22.47 4.41
CA CYS A 66 -12.77 -22.42 3.98
C CYS A 66 -12.57 -21.39 2.86
N VAL A 67 -13.44 -21.37 1.84
CA VAL A 67 -13.35 -20.42 0.72
C VAL A 67 -13.47 -18.97 1.21
N LEU A 68 -14.39 -18.72 2.14
CA LEU A 68 -14.59 -17.38 2.71
C LEU A 68 -13.37 -16.92 3.53
N VAL A 69 -12.82 -17.81 4.36
CA VAL A 69 -11.62 -17.53 5.17
C VAL A 69 -10.40 -17.31 4.28
N VAL A 70 -10.23 -18.11 3.23
CA VAL A 70 -9.13 -17.96 2.26
C VAL A 70 -9.25 -16.64 1.51
N ALA A 71 -10.42 -16.31 0.95
CA ALA A 71 -10.65 -15.05 0.24
C ALA A 71 -10.39 -13.83 1.15
N TRP A 72 -10.83 -13.89 2.41
CA TRP A 72 -10.56 -12.84 3.39
C TRP A 72 -9.08 -12.71 3.74
N SER A 73 -8.40 -13.84 3.93
CA SER A 73 -6.96 -13.86 4.25
C SER A 73 -6.12 -13.27 3.11
N LEU A 74 -6.47 -13.57 1.85
CA LEU A 74 -5.82 -12.99 0.68
C LEU A 74 -6.06 -11.49 0.57
N TYR A 75 -7.27 -11.03 0.88
CA TYR A 75 -7.58 -9.60 0.92
C TYR A 75 -6.79 -8.88 2.02
N ALA A 76 -6.78 -9.42 3.23
CA ALA A 76 -6.00 -8.88 4.35
C ALA A 76 -4.51 -8.81 4.01
N ASP A 77 -3.95 -9.86 3.40
CA ASP A 77 -2.57 -9.89 2.93
C ASP A 77 -2.28 -8.74 1.94
N THR A 78 -3.14 -8.53 0.94
CA THR A 78 -2.94 -7.45 -0.04
C THR A 78 -2.96 -6.04 0.57
N VAL A 79 -3.76 -5.84 1.64
CA VAL A 79 -3.86 -4.56 2.35
C VAL A 79 -2.65 -4.36 3.28
N VAL A 80 -2.15 -5.41 3.92
CA VAL A 80 -1.01 -5.35 4.87
C VAL A 80 0.34 -5.31 4.15
N TYR A 81 0.47 -6.01 3.03
CA TYR A 81 1.71 -6.10 2.26
C TYR A 81 2.20 -4.72 1.79
N GLY A 82 1.29 -3.86 1.30
CA GLY A 82 1.62 -2.53 0.80
C GLY A 82 2.33 -1.64 1.84
N PRO A 83 1.72 -1.38 3.01
CA PRO A 83 2.36 -0.65 4.11
C PRO A 83 3.68 -1.30 4.57
N ASN A 84 3.72 -2.63 4.70
CA ASN A 84 4.91 -3.35 5.15
C ASN A 84 6.10 -3.14 4.19
N ALA A 85 5.85 -3.20 2.88
CA ALA A 85 6.86 -2.90 1.86
C ALA A 85 7.38 -1.47 1.97
N TYR A 86 6.49 -0.49 2.19
CA TYR A 86 6.87 0.91 2.40
C TYR A 86 7.75 1.11 3.65
N PHE A 87 7.36 0.56 4.81
CA PHE A 87 8.13 0.70 6.06
C PHE A 87 9.51 0.06 5.97
N THR A 88 9.64 -1.06 5.26
CA THR A 88 10.93 -1.73 5.03
C THR A 88 11.87 -0.81 4.25
N LYS A 89 11.40 -0.21 3.14
CA LYS A 89 12.18 0.73 2.32
C LYS A 89 12.51 2.02 3.06
N LEU A 90 11.55 2.55 3.82
CA LEU A 90 11.75 3.72 4.67
C LEU A 90 12.87 3.48 5.69
N SER A 91 12.87 2.32 6.35
CA SER A 91 13.91 1.95 7.31
C SER A 91 15.30 1.90 6.67
N LEU A 92 15.41 1.29 5.48
CA LEU A 92 16.65 1.26 4.71
C LEU A 92 17.12 2.67 4.31
N LEU A 93 16.23 3.50 3.77
CA LEU A 93 16.55 4.87 3.37
C LEU A 93 16.96 5.74 4.57
N LEU A 94 16.35 5.56 5.74
CA LEU A 94 16.75 6.27 6.96
C LEU A 94 18.14 5.84 7.46
N VAL A 95 18.47 4.56 7.36
CA VAL A 95 19.82 4.08 7.67
C VAL A 95 20.84 4.69 6.72
N VAL A 96 20.54 4.73 5.41
CA VAL A 96 21.40 5.35 4.39
C VAL A 96 21.53 6.85 4.64
N ALA A 97 20.43 7.55 4.94
CA ALA A 97 20.45 8.99 5.29
C ALA A 97 21.31 9.27 6.52
N ARG A 98 21.28 8.39 7.54
CA ARG A 98 22.11 8.53 8.74
C ARG A 98 23.59 8.31 8.42
N VAL A 99 23.94 7.33 7.58
CA VAL A 99 25.33 7.02 7.20
C VAL A 99 25.92 8.15 6.34
N PHE A 100 25.16 8.66 5.38
CA PHE A 100 25.60 9.72 4.46
C PHE A 100 25.11 11.12 4.86
N ASN A 101 24.76 11.32 6.13
CA ASN A 101 24.31 12.60 6.68
C ASN A 101 25.16 13.83 6.26
N PRO A 102 26.51 13.76 6.18
CA PRO A 102 27.30 14.92 5.76
C PRO A 102 27.11 15.34 4.29
N LEU A 103 26.60 14.47 3.41
CA LEU A 103 26.41 14.78 1.98
C LEU A 103 25.02 15.37 1.75
N ARG A 104 24.96 16.69 1.53
CA ARG A 104 23.70 17.40 1.23
C ARG A 104 22.95 16.82 0.02
N THR A 105 23.66 16.44 -1.04
CA THR A 105 23.05 15.86 -2.25
C THR A 105 22.40 14.51 -1.96
N THR A 106 23.10 13.60 -1.29
CA THR A 106 22.56 12.28 -0.90
C THR A 106 21.38 12.43 0.04
N LYS A 107 21.44 13.37 0.98
CA LYS A 107 20.31 13.70 1.86
C LYS A 107 19.09 14.18 1.08
N LEU A 108 19.26 15.15 0.16
CA LEU A 108 18.17 15.67 -0.67
C LEU A 108 17.53 14.57 -1.51
N VAL A 109 18.33 13.75 -2.19
CA VAL A 109 17.83 12.63 -3.02
C VAL A 109 17.12 11.59 -2.16
N THR A 110 17.64 11.27 -0.97
CA THR A 110 17.00 10.31 -0.05
C THR A 110 15.64 10.81 0.43
N TYR A 111 15.54 12.07 0.85
CA TYR A 111 14.26 12.66 1.25
C TYR A 111 13.28 12.77 0.06
N ALA A 112 13.77 13.10 -1.14
CA ALA A 112 12.96 13.12 -2.36
C ALA A 112 12.38 11.74 -2.68
N LEU A 113 13.18 10.66 -2.55
CA LEU A 113 12.69 9.29 -2.70
C LEU A 113 11.67 8.91 -1.62
N ILE A 114 11.88 9.27 -0.36
CA ILE A 114 10.92 8.99 0.72
C ILE A 114 9.56 9.64 0.42
N VAL A 115 9.56 10.93 0.05
CA VAL A 115 8.33 11.66 -0.28
C VAL A 115 7.68 11.12 -1.55
N GLY A 116 8.48 10.81 -2.58
CA GLY A 116 7.98 10.23 -3.82
C GLY A 116 7.35 8.84 -3.62
N MET A 117 7.99 7.98 -2.84
CA MET A 117 7.43 6.68 -2.46
C MET A 117 6.13 6.85 -1.68
N LEU A 118 6.09 7.76 -0.70
CA LEU A 118 4.86 8.02 0.05
C LEU A 118 3.72 8.48 -0.87
N GLY A 119 4.00 9.41 -1.79
CA GLY A 119 3.04 9.93 -2.75
C GLY A 119 2.49 8.87 -3.72
N TYR A 120 3.24 7.80 -3.97
CA TYR A 120 2.79 6.67 -4.79
C TYR A 120 2.07 5.57 -3.99
N TYR A 121 2.66 5.13 -2.86
CA TYR A 121 2.13 4.01 -2.07
C TYR A 121 0.79 4.35 -1.40
N LEU A 122 0.60 5.60 -0.98
CA LEU A 122 -0.64 6.05 -0.31
C LEU A 122 -1.89 5.94 -1.22
N PRO A 123 -1.93 6.52 -2.44
CA PRO A 123 -3.10 6.39 -3.32
C PRO A 123 -3.33 4.96 -3.80
N VAL A 124 -2.27 4.18 -4.05
CA VAL A 124 -2.42 2.77 -4.47
C VAL A 124 -3.03 1.92 -3.36
N MET A 125 -2.63 2.15 -2.12
CA MET A 125 -3.25 1.51 -0.96
C MET A 125 -4.76 1.83 -0.90
N ILE A 126 -5.13 3.10 -1.10
CA ILE A 126 -6.54 3.51 -1.12
C ILE A 126 -7.31 2.77 -2.25
N ILE A 127 -6.74 2.68 -3.46
CA ILE A 127 -7.37 1.96 -4.57
C ILE A 127 -7.53 0.47 -4.26
N LYS A 128 -6.53 -0.18 -3.66
CA LYS A 128 -6.59 -1.59 -3.25
C LYS A 128 -7.65 -1.85 -2.19
N ILE A 129 -7.80 -0.93 -1.23
CA ILE A 129 -8.86 -1.04 -0.23
C ILE A 129 -10.23 -0.90 -0.91
N PHE A 130 -10.38 0.06 -1.83
CA PHE A 130 -11.60 0.31 -2.61
C PHE A 130 -11.67 -0.44 -3.94
N ILE A 131 -11.27 -1.72 -3.95
CA ILE A 131 -11.17 -2.48 -5.21
C ILE A 131 -12.53 -2.70 -5.90
N CYS A 132 -13.61 -2.78 -5.12
CA CYS A 132 -14.98 -2.94 -5.61
C CYS A 132 -15.89 -1.82 -5.10
N ARG A 133 -16.83 -1.40 -5.94
CA ARG A 133 -17.93 -0.51 -5.57
C ARG A 133 -19.26 -1.27 -5.74
N PRO A 134 -20.00 -1.56 -4.66
CA PRO A 134 -19.67 -1.38 -3.24
C PRO A 134 -18.66 -2.42 -2.72
N ILE A 135 -17.92 -2.08 -1.65
CA ILE A 135 -16.84 -2.94 -1.11
C ILE A 135 -17.34 -4.31 -0.66
N HIS A 136 -18.59 -4.38 -0.19
CA HIS A 136 -19.16 -5.62 0.34
C HIS A 136 -19.48 -6.69 -0.70
N ALA A 137 -19.42 -6.33 -1.98
CA ALA A 137 -19.53 -7.31 -3.03
C ALA A 137 -18.29 -8.19 -3.19
N PHE A 138 -17.13 -7.80 -2.62
CA PHE A 138 -15.93 -8.62 -2.68
C PHE A 138 -16.11 -9.98 -1.96
N TRP A 139 -16.88 -10.00 -0.88
CA TRP A 139 -17.14 -11.20 -0.07
C TRP A 139 -18.49 -11.86 -0.35
N ASP A 140 -19.26 -11.35 -1.32
CA ASP A 140 -20.53 -11.93 -1.71
C ASP A 140 -20.33 -13.07 -2.74
N VAL A 141 -19.98 -14.25 -2.23
CA VAL A 141 -19.78 -15.47 -3.03
C VAL A 141 -21.07 -15.93 -3.73
N ARG A 142 -22.25 -15.49 -3.26
CA ARG A 142 -23.55 -15.82 -3.86
C ARG A 142 -23.93 -14.92 -5.04
N GLY A 143 -23.16 -13.85 -5.30
CA GLY A 143 -23.38 -12.96 -6.44
C GLY A 143 -24.73 -12.22 -6.40
N VAL A 144 -25.25 -11.95 -5.20
CA VAL A 144 -26.55 -11.29 -5.00
C VAL A 144 -26.45 -9.79 -5.32
N VAL A 145 -25.27 -9.19 -5.11
CA VAL A 145 -25.01 -7.77 -5.34
C VAL A 145 -24.30 -7.54 -6.68
N LYS A 146 -24.91 -6.72 -7.56
CA LYS A 146 -24.26 -6.26 -8.80
C LYS A 146 -23.17 -5.24 -8.45
N ALA A 147 -21.91 -5.62 -8.63
CA ALA A 147 -20.77 -4.76 -8.33
C ALA A 147 -19.86 -4.52 -9.53
N THR A 148 -19.25 -3.33 -9.52
CA THR A 148 -18.22 -2.97 -10.48
C THR A 148 -16.88 -2.98 -9.75
N CYS A 149 -16.03 -3.93 -10.11
CA CYS A 149 -14.70 -4.12 -9.51
C CYS A 149 -13.60 -3.73 -10.48
N PHE A 150 -12.50 -3.19 -9.96
CA PHE A 150 -11.28 -2.98 -10.72
C PHE A 150 -10.60 -4.31 -11.04
N ASN A 151 -9.78 -4.32 -12.10
CA ASN A 151 -9.02 -5.50 -12.48
C ASN A 151 -7.88 -5.75 -11.46
N GLN A 152 -8.10 -6.68 -10.54
CA GLN A 152 -7.16 -7.03 -9.48
C GLN A 152 -5.79 -7.48 -10.02
N ARG A 153 -5.76 -8.21 -11.13
CA ARG A 153 -4.51 -8.66 -11.75
C ARG A 153 -3.69 -7.49 -12.26
N ALA A 154 -4.32 -6.51 -12.91
CA ALA A 154 -3.64 -5.32 -13.40
C ALA A 154 -3.04 -4.50 -12.25
N ILE A 155 -3.78 -4.32 -11.15
CA ILE A 155 -3.29 -3.60 -9.96
C ILE A 155 -2.11 -4.33 -9.34
N PHE A 156 -2.19 -5.66 -9.20
CA PHE A 156 -1.12 -6.47 -8.61
C PHE A 156 0.17 -6.42 -9.43
N VAL A 157 0.07 -6.52 -10.76
CA VAL A 157 1.22 -6.41 -11.67
C VAL A 157 1.85 -5.02 -11.59
N ALA A 158 1.05 -3.95 -11.61
CA ALA A 158 1.56 -2.59 -11.50
C ALA A 158 2.29 -2.35 -10.17
N ASP A 159 1.72 -2.82 -9.06
CA ASP A 159 2.32 -2.70 -7.74
C ASP A 159 3.64 -3.48 -7.63
N THR A 160 3.70 -4.67 -8.21
CA THR A 160 4.93 -5.49 -8.25
C THR A 160 6.02 -4.78 -9.04
N ILE A 161 5.71 -4.26 -10.22
CA ILE A 161 6.68 -3.52 -11.05
C ILE A 161 7.24 -2.32 -10.28
N ILE A 162 6.36 -1.54 -9.63
CA ILE A 162 6.77 -0.32 -8.96
C ILE A 162 7.54 -0.61 -7.67
N SER A 163 7.17 -1.68 -6.96
CA SER A 163 7.98 -2.17 -5.84
C SER A 163 9.39 -2.54 -6.29
N THR A 164 9.52 -3.30 -7.38
CA THR A 164 10.83 -3.70 -7.92
C THR A 164 11.66 -2.50 -8.38
N VAL A 165 11.06 -1.53 -9.08
CA VAL A 165 11.75 -0.31 -9.51
C VAL A 165 12.23 0.51 -8.32
N THR A 166 11.40 0.63 -7.27
CA THR A 166 11.78 1.35 -6.06
C THR A 166 12.88 0.65 -5.28
N ASP A 167 12.94 -0.69 -5.28
CA ASP A 167 14.05 -1.44 -4.67
C ASP A 167 15.37 -1.19 -5.40
N LEU A 168 15.36 -1.20 -6.74
CA LEU A 168 16.53 -0.85 -7.55
C LEU A 168 17.00 0.58 -7.28
N ALA A 169 16.08 1.54 -7.16
CA ALA A 169 16.42 2.92 -6.84
C ALA A 169 17.11 3.04 -5.47
N VAL A 170 16.62 2.31 -4.45
CA VAL A 170 17.23 2.29 -3.11
C VAL A 170 18.62 1.66 -3.12
N LEU A 171 18.82 0.59 -3.90
CA LEU A 171 20.12 -0.07 -4.06
C LEU A 171 21.13 0.81 -4.81
N ILE A 172 20.69 1.55 -5.83
CA ILE A 172 21.60 2.41 -6.62
C ILE A 172 22.00 3.67 -5.86
N LEU A 173 21.11 4.21 -5.02
CA LEU A 173 21.33 5.47 -4.28
C LEU A 173 22.69 5.57 -3.53
N PRO A 174 23.16 4.57 -2.78
CA PRO A 174 24.46 4.65 -2.10
C PRO A 174 25.68 4.56 -3.03
N ILE A 175 25.54 4.06 -4.27
CA ILE A 175 26.71 3.79 -5.15
C ILE A 175 27.44 5.10 -5.52
N PRO A 176 26.77 6.15 -6.04
CA PRO A 176 27.44 7.42 -6.34
C PRO A 176 28.03 8.08 -5.09
N ALA A 177 27.35 7.96 -3.95
CA ALA A 177 27.81 8.54 -2.68
C ALA A 177 29.10 7.89 -2.18
N VAL A 178 29.25 6.56 -2.33
CA VAL A 178 30.45 5.81 -1.95
C VAL A 178 31.64 6.11 -2.86
N ILE A 179 31.40 6.33 -4.16
CA ILE A 179 32.45 6.67 -5.12
C ILE A 179 32.97 8.10 -4.89
N SER A 180 32.05 9.04 -4.62
CA SER A 180 32.41 10.45 -4.41
C SER A 180 33.10 10.73 -3.07
N LEU A 181 32.96 9.86 -2.07
CA LEU A 181 33.49 10.11 -0.73
C LEU A 181 34.75 9.26 -0.46
N GLN A 182 35.85 9.94 -0.15
CA GLN A 182 37.12 9.34 0.31
C GLN A 182 36.99 8.80 1.75
N MET A 183 36.08 7.86 1.96
CA MET A 183 35.89 7.22 3.27
C MET A 183 36.99 6.19 3.57
N PRO A 184 37.38 6.04 4.86
CA PRO A 184 38.28 4.97 5.31
C PRO A 184 37.68 3.58 5.06
N PHE A 185 38.54 2.61 4.72
CA PHE A 185 38.15 1.27 4.23
C PHE A 185 37.11 0.55 5.11
N LYS A 186 37.18 0.70 6.44
CA LYS A 186 36.24 0.09 7.39
C LYS A 186 34.79 0.56 7.20
N GLN A 187 34.56 1.82 6.83
CA GLN A 187 33.22 2.35 6.57
C GLN A 187 32.70 1.93 5.20
N LYS A 188 33.59 1.86 4.18
CA LYS A 188 33.24 1.33 2.87
C LYS A 188 32.76 -0.12 2.94
N VAL A 189 33.46 -0.98 3.67
CA VAL A 189 33.09 -2.41 3.82
C VAL A 189 31.70 -2.57 4.43
N LYS A 190 31.31 -1.76 5.42
CA LYS A 190 29.97 -1.80 6.03
C LYS A 190 28.86 -1.43 5.03
N VAL A 191 29.10 -0.46 4.17
CA VAL A 191 28.11 -0.08 3.15
C VAL A 191 28.02 -1.14 2.06
N TRP A 192 29.15 -1.67 1.58
CA TRP A 192 29.19 -2.75 0.61
C TRP A 192 28.54 -4.04 1.11
N SER A 193 28.67 -4.36 2.41
CA SER A 193 28.00 -5.53 2.98
C SER A 193 26.48 -5.35 3.06
N MET A 194 25.99 -4.18 3.48
CA MET A 194 24.55 -3.88 3.50
C MET A 194 23.95 -3.89 2.09
N LEU A 195 24.65 -3.33 1.11
CA LEU A 195 24.21 -3.31 -0.28
C LEU A 195 24.25 -4.69 -0.93
N GLY A 196 25.28 -5.49 -0.65
CA GLY A 196 25.44 -6.83 -1.19
C GLY A 196 24.34 -7.79 -0.75
N ILE A 197 23.93 -7.75 0.52
CA ILE A 197 22.84 -8.59 1.03
C ILE A 197 21.52 -8.26 0.33
N GLY A 198 21.20 -6.97 0.16
CA GLY A 198 20.01 -6.53 -0.56
C GLY A 198 20.02 -6.93 -2.04
N GLY A 199 21.14 -6.73 -2.73
CA GLY A 199 21.28 -7.06 -4.15
C GLY A 199 21.18 -8.56 -4.45
N ILE A 200 21.74 -9.42 -3.58
CA ILE A 200 21.65 -10.88 -3.73
C ILE A 200 20.20 -11.35 -3.59
N ALA A 201 19.45 -10.80 -2.63
CA ALA A 201 18.04 -11.15 -2.43
C ALA A 201 17.20 -10.79 -3.66
N THR A 202 17.35 -9.58 -4.20
CA THR A 202 16.60 -9.13 -5.38
C THR A 202 16.99 -9.92 -6.64
N GLY A 203 18.29 -10.17 -6.85
CA GLY A 203 18.77 -10.98 -7.98
C GLY A 203 18.26 -12.42 -7.96
N ALA A 204 18.22 -13.05 -6.79
CA ALA A 204 17.68 -14.40 -6.62
C ALA A 204 16.16 -14.48 -6.88
N SER A 205 15.42 -13.40 -6.63
CA SER A 205 14.01 -13.29 -6.97
C SER A 205 13.79 -13.16 -8.48
N PHE A 206 14.62 -12.39 -9.19
CA PHE A 206 14.53 -12.25 -10.65
C PHE A 206 14.82 -13.55 -11.40
N VAL A 207 15.76 -14.37 -10.90
CA VAL A 207 16.09 -15.66 -11.52
C VAL A 207 14.99 -16.72 -11.29
N ARG A 208 14.13 -16.51 -10.27
CA ARG A 208 13.03 -17.43 -9.93
C ARG A 208 11.67 -17.02 -10.50
N MET A 209 11.52 -15.80 -11.02
CA MET A 209 10.34 -15.35 -11.77
C MET A 209 10.43 -15.82 -13.22
#